data_AF-A0A6J3BIQ8-F1
#
_entry.id   AF-A0A6J3BIQ8-F1
#
_cell.length_a   1.000
_cell.length_b   1.000
_cell.length_c   1.000
_cell.angle_alpha   90.00
_cell.angle_beta   90.00
_cell.angle_gamma   90.00
#
_symmetry.space_group_name_H-M   'P 1'
#
loop_
_entity.id
_entity.type
_entity.pdbx_description
1 polymer ?
#
loop_
_entity_poly.entity_id
_entity_poly.type
_entity_poly.pdbx_seq_one_letter_code
_entity_poly.pdbx_strand_id
1 'polypeptide(L)'
;MGIEASAGIPHIPPCWGCPPGCGWQQGPRHVAKQFARHGAASGVAAGSLWPSREQLRELEAEEREWYPSLAAMQESLRVQQLAEEEKRQAREQLIEERMAKMPQMIENWRRQQQERREKEQADKERRARLQAEAQERLGYHVDPRSARFQELLQDLEKQHRKRLKEEKQRKKKEARAAAMAAAVAEDPAASATPSS
;
A
#
# COMPACT_ATOMS: atom_id res chain seq x y z
N MET A 1 91.08 -15.55 -25.57
CA MET A 1 90.07 -16.18 -26.46
C MET A 1 88.74 -16.12 -25.74
N GLY A 2 87.98 -15.04 -25.96
CA GLY A 2 86.65 -14.85 -25.39
C GLY A 2 85.63 -15.48 -26.32
N ILE A 3 84.85 -16.45 -25.81
CA ILE A 3 83.75 -17.04 -26.54
C ILE A 3 82.50 -16.29 -26.11
N GLU A 4 82.04 -15.40 -26.97
CA GLU A 4 80.74 -14.73 -26.84
C GLU A 4 79.64 -15.77 -26.95
N ALA A 5 79.02 -16.12 -25.83
CA ALA A 5 77.78 -16.89 -25.82
C ALA A 5 76.63 -15.94 -26.19
N SER A 6 76.43 -15.71 -27.49
CA SER A 6 75.20 -15.12 -28.02
C SER A 6 74.04 -16.07 -27.74
N ALA A 7 73.37 -15.89 -26.60
CA ALA A 7 72.08 -16.50 -26.33
C ALA A 7 71.09 -16.00 -27.38
N GLY A 8 70.71 -16.88 -28.30
CA GLY A 8 69.71 -16.58 -29.31
C GLY A 8 68.39 -16.23 -28.66
N ILE A 9 67.98 -14.96 -28.77
CA ILE A 9 66.63 -14.51 -28.46
C ILE A 9 65.68 -15.40 -29.29
N PRO A 10 64.68 -16.08 -28.69
CA PRO A 10 63.74 -16.89 -29.46
C PRO A 10 62.92 -15.96 -30.36
N HIS A 11 63.35 -15.82 -31.61
CA HIS A 11 62.62 -15.11 -32.64
C HIS A 11 61.40 -15.96 -33.02
N ILE A 12 60.23 -15.58 -32.53
CA ILE A 12 58.96 -16.14 -32.97
C ILE A 12 58.73 -15.63 -34.41
N PRO A 13 58.65 -16.49 -35.43
CA PRO A 13 58.43 -16.05 -36.79
C PRO A 13 57.02 -15.45 -36.94
N PRO A 14 56.83 -14.35 -37.69
CA PRO A 14 55.50 -13.81 -37.94
C PRO A 14 54.64 -14.85 -38.69
N CYS A 15 53.41 -15.02 -38.24
CA CYS A 15 52.44 -15.92 -38.87
C CYS A 15 52.16 -15.47 -40.32
N TRP A 16 52.39 -16.36 -41.28
CA TRP A 16 52.30 -16.07 -42.71
C TRP A 16 50.90 -15.59 -43.08
N GLY A 17 50.80 -14.37 -43.62
CA GLY A 17 49.55 -13.78 -44.13
C GLY A 17 48.87 -12.71 -43.26
N CYS A 18 49.39 -12.38 -42.07
CA CYS A 18 48.96 -11.20 -41.32
C CYS A 18 49.89 -9.99 -41.62
N PRO A 19 49.37 -8.75 -41.71
CA PRO A 19 50.22 -7.55 -41.70
C PRO A 19 51.12 -7.59 -40.45
N PRO A 20 52.34 -7.05 -40.50
CA PRO A 20 53.36 -7.29 -39.48
C PRO A 20 52.82 -6.98 -38.08
N GLY A 21 52.61 -8.05 -37.30
CA GLY A 21 52.16 -8.05 -35.91
C GLY A 21 50.64 -7.92 -35.73
N CYS A 22 49.94 -9.04 -35.52
CA CYS A 22 48.58 -8.96 -34.97
C CYS A 22 48.64 -8.37 -33.54
N GLY A 23 47.79 -7.37 -33.24
CA GLY A 23 47.93 -6.55 -32.03
C GLY A 23 47.92 -7.31 -30.70
N TRP A 24 47.33 -8.52 -30.66
CA TRP A 24 47.33 -9.36 -29.46
C TRP A 24 48.66 -10.05 -29.16
N GLN A 25 49.51 -10.31 -30.17
CA GLN A 25 50.86 -10.87 -29.99
C GLN A 25 51.86 -9.84 -29.45
N GLN A 26 51.57 -8.56 -29.65
CA GLN A 26 52.38 -7.43 -29.18
C GLN A 26 52.03 -7.01 -27.74
N GLY A 27 50.96 -7.57 -27.16
CA GLY A 27 50.48 -7.18 -25.84
C GLY A 27 51.22 -7.85 -24.66
N PRO A 28 51.13 -7.26 -23.46
CA PRO A 28 51.78 -7.79 -22.25
C PRO A 28 51.28 -9.20 -21.88
N ARG A 29 50.06 -9.55 -22.28
CA ARG A 29 49.49 -10.90 -22.13
C ARG A 29 50.26 -11.98 -22.90
N HIS A 30 50.73 -11.67 -24.11
CA HIS A 30 51.51 -12.62 -24.90
C HIS A 30 52.89 -12.83 -24.27
N VAL A 31 53.52 -11.74 -23.83
CA VAL A 31 54.81 -11.73 -23.13
C VAL A 31 54.76 -12.58 -21.84
N ALA A 32 53.72 -12.40 -21.02
CA ALA A 32 53.50 -13.22 -19.83
C ALA A 32 53.31 -14.71 -20.15
N LYS A 33 52.61 -15.03 -21.25
CA LYS A 33 52.41 -16.41 -21.72
C LYS A 33 53.71 -17.06 -22.17
N GLN A 34 54.61 -16.33 -22.83
CA GLN A 34 55.92 -16.87 -23.23
C GLN A 34 56.82 -17.10 -22.01
N PHE A 35 56.81 -16.20 -21.04
CA PHE A 35 57.53 -16.39 -19.78
C PHE A 35 57.01 -17.60 -19.00
N ALA A 36 55.69 -17.83 -18.95
CA ALA A 36 55.13 -19.01 -18.31
C ALA A 36 55.54 -20.34 -18.99
N ARG A 37 55.79 -20.33 -20.30
CA ARG A 37 56.17 -21.53 -21.08
C ARG A 37 57.66 -21.83 -21.05
N HIS A 38 58.49 -20.79 -21.11
CA HIS A 38 59.94 -20.92 -21.29
C HIS A 38 60.74 -20.42 -20.07
N GLY A 39 60.06 -19.93 -19.03
CA GLY A 39 60.68 -19.39 -17.83
C GLY A 39 61.59 -18.21 -18.14
N ALA A 40 62.67 -18.09 -17.36
CA ALA A 40 63.68 -17.04 -17.55
C ALA A 40 64.41 -17.11 -18.90
N ALA A 41 64.40 -18.26 -19.58
CA ALA A 41 65.00 -18.41 -20.91
C ALA A 41 64.26 -17.59 -22.00
N SER A 42 63.04 -17.14 -21.72
CA SER A 42 62.29 -16.22 -22.60
C SER A 42 62.86 -14.79 -22.65
N GLY A 43 63.78 -14.43 -21.74
CA GLY A 43 64.37 -13.09 -21.66
C GLY A 43 63.42 -12.00 -21.15
N VAL A 44 62.21 -12.36 -20.70
CA VAL A 44 61.22 -11.42 -20.16
C VAL A 44 61.57 -11.09 -18.70
N ALA A 45 61.58 -9.80 -18.37
CA ALA A 45 61.79 -9.34 -16.99
C ALA A 45 60.58 -9.69 -16.11
N ALA A 46 60.79 -10.49 -15.06
CA ALA A 46 59.72 -10.95 -14.17
C ALA A 46 58.95 -9.80 -13.48
N GLY A 47 59.61 -8.65 -13.23
CA GLY A 47 58.97 -7.46 -12.66
C GLY A 47 57.91 -6.82 -13.57
N SER A 48 58.00 -7.02 -14.89
CA SER A 48 57.01 -6.49 -15.86
C SER A 48 55.71 -7.30 -15.90
N LEU A 49 55.65 -8.45 -15.22
CA LEU A 49 54.45 -9.30 -15.16
C LEU A 49 53.43 -8.81 -14.14
N TRP A 50 53.90 -8.07 -13.14
CA TRP A 50 53.04 -7.44 -12.15
C TRP A 50 52.39 -6.18 -12.75
N PRO A 51 51.16 -5.85 -12.31
CA PRO A 51 50.50 -4.62 -12.74
C PRO A 51 51.39 -3.39 -12.49
N SER A 52 51.26 -2.39 -13.35
CA SER A 52 51.85 -1.08 -13.07
C SER A 52 51.19 -0.45 -11.84
N ARG A 53 51.82 0.56 -11.24
CA ARG A 53 51.23 1.28 -10.10
C ARG A 53 49.89 1.94 -10.43
N GLU A 54 49.68 2.33 -11.68
CA GLU A 54 48.42 2.92 -12.14
C GLU A 54 47.34 1.85 -12.27
N GLN A 55 47.65 0.73 -12.92
CA GLN A 55 46.76 -0.42 -13.03
C GLN A 55 46.37 -0.99 -11.67
N LEU A 56 47.31 -1.03 -10.72
CA LEU A 56 47.03 -1.48 -9.36
C LEU A 56 46.04 -0.56 -8.65
N ARG A 57 46.17 0.77 -8.81
CA ARG A 57 45.23 1.74 -8.23
C ARG A 57 43.83 1.63 -8.84
N GLU A 58 43.75 1.41 -10.15
CA GLU A 58 42.48 1.17 -10.84
C GLU A 58 41.80 -0.10 -10.32
N LEU A 59 42.55 -1.21 -10.23
CA LEU A 59 42.05 -2.48 -9.68
C LEU A 59 41.61 -2.35 -8.22
N GLU A 60 42.37 -1.65 -7.38
CA GLU A 60 41.99 -1.40 -5.98
C GLU A 60 40.72 -0.53 -5.88
N ALA A 61 40.56 0.45 -6.77
CA ALA A 61 39.38 1.30 -6.81
C ALA A 61 38.13 0.51 -7.26
N GLU A 62 38.26 -0.31 -8.31
CA GLU A 62 37.21 -1.23 -8.75
C GLU A 62 36.84 -2.22 -7.64
N GLU A 63 37.84 -2.79 -6.95
CA GLU A 63 37.59 -3.74 -5.87
C GLU A 63 36.84 -3.10 -4.72
N ARG A 64 37.21 -1.88 -4.31
CA ARG A 64 36.53 -1.16 -3.22
C ARG A 64 35.10 -0.76 -3.57
N GLU A 65 34.84 -0.44 -4.83
CA GLU A 65 33.50 -0.05 -5.30
C GLU A 65 32.56 -1.27 -5.35
N TRP A 66 33.03 -2.38 -5.93
CA TRP A 66 32.18 -3.53 -6.21
C TRP A 66 32.19 -4.59 -5.11
N TYR A 67 33.29 -4.73 -4.37
CA TYR A 67 33.48 -5.73 -3.32
C TYR A 67 33.60 -5.04 -1.96
N PRO A 68 32.45 -4.77 -1.29
CA PRO A 68 32.48 -4.18 0.04
C PRO A 68 33.18 -5.10 1.04
N SER A 69 33.66 -4.51 2.13
CA SER A 69 34.23 -5.28 3.23
C SER A 69 33.19 -6.19 3.88
N LEU A 70 33.65 -7.28 4.49
CA LEU A 70 32.79 -8.20 5.23
C LEU A 70 31.99 -7.50 6.34
N ALA A 71 32.60 -6.53 7.03
CA ALA A 71 31.94 -5.75 8.08
C ALA A 71 30.75 -4.95 7.52
N ALA A 72 30.95 -4.25 6.40
CA ALA A 72 29.89 -3.50 5.73
C ALA A 72 28.72 -4.41 5.27
N MET A 73 29.03 -5.63 4.83
CA MET A 73 28.01 -6.63 4.48
C MET A 73 27.23 -7.13 5.70
N GLN A 74 27.89 -7.35 6.84
CA GLN A 74 27.21 -7.75 8.07
C GLN A 74 26.31 -6.64 8.61
N GLU A 75 26.76 -5.38 8.54
CA GLU A 75 25.97 -4.22 8.96
C GLU A 75 24.74 -4.03 8.07
N SER A 76 24.89 -4.14 6.75
CA SER A 76 23.74 -4.02 5.84
C SER A 76 22.68 -5.09 6.08
N LEU A 77 23.10 -6.34 6.33
CA LEU A 77 22.19 -7.43 6.70
C LEU A 77 21.50 -7.18 8.04
N ARG A 78 22.23 -6.69 9.06
CA ARG A 78 21.63 -6.33 10.36
C ARG A 78 20.56 -5.25 10.20
N VAL A 79 20.86 -4.20 9.43
CA VAL A 79 19.91 -3.11 9.17
C VAL A 79 18.67 -3.62 8.43
N GLN A 80 18.85 -4.48 7.42
CA GLN A 80 17.73 -5.10 6.70
C GLN A 80 16.86 -5.95 7.62
N GLN A 81 17.47 -6.80 8.46
CA GLN A 81 16.75 -7.65 9.41
C GLN A 81 15.94 -6.81 10.40
N LEU A 82 16.53 -5.77 10.99
CA LEU A 82 15.83 -4.88 11.91
C LEU A 82 14.64 -4.19 11.23
N ALA A 83 14.83 -3.67 10.02
CA ALA A 83 13.76 -3.02 9.27
C ALA A 83 12.62 -3.99 8.91
N GLU A 84 12.93 -5.26 8.62
CA GLU A 84 11.92 -6.30 8.39
C GLU A 84 11.16 -6.66 9.67
N GLU A 85 11.86 -6.78 10.79
CA GLU A 85 11.26 -7.04 12.10
C GLU A 85 10.34 -5.91 12.55
N GLU A 86 10.76 -4.65 12.39
CA GLU A 86 9.93 -3.48 12.69
C GLU A 86 8.65 -3.47 11.84
N LYS A 87 8.77 -3.75 10.53
CA LYS A 87 7.61 -3.87 9.64
C LYS A 87 6.68 -5.00 10.05
N ARG A 88 7.23 -6.15 10.48
CA ARG A 88 6.45 -7.28 10.96
C ARG A 88 5.68 -6.91 12.24
N GLN A 89 6.36 -6.31 13.21
CA GLN A 89 5.76 -5.89 14.48
C GLN A 89 4.68 -4.82 14.26
N ALA A 90 4.94 -3.81 13.43
CA ALA A 90 3.94 -2.78 13.11
C ALA A 90 2.69 -3.38 12.45
N ARG A 91 2.87 -4.38 11.59
CA ARG A 91 1.76 -5.11 10.97
C ARG A 91 0.97 -5.92 12.00
N GLU A 92 1.66 -6.62 12.89
CA GLU A 92 1.05 -7.41 13.96
C GLU A 92 0.22 -6.52 14.90
N GLN A 93 0.80 -5.41 15.37
CA GLN A 93 0.11 -4.41 16.20
C GLN A 93 -1.15 -3.86 15.51
N LEU A 94 -1.05 -3.52 14.22
CA LEU A 94 -2.21 -3.04 13.46
C LEU A 94 -3.31 -4.11 13.35
N ILE A 95 -2.95 -5.38 13.19
CA ILE A 95 -3.90 -6.49 13.16
C ILE A 95 -4.54 -6.64 14.54
N GLU A 96 -3.77 -6.61 15.63
CA GLU A 96 -4.27 -6.71 17.00
C GLU A 96 -5.27 -5.59 17.32
N GLU A 97 -4.93 -4.33 17.01
CA GLU A 97 -5.83 -3.19 17.21
C GLU A 97 -7.15 -3.33 16.45
N ARG A 98 -7.08 -3.82 15.21
CA ARG A 98 -8.29 -4.04 14.39
C ARG A 98 -9.10 -5.20 14.94
N MET A 99 -8.44 -6.30 15.30
CA MET A 99 -9.09 -7.47 15.88
C MET A 99 -9.78 -7.15 17.22
N ALA A 100 -9.20 -6.27 18.04
CA ALA A 100 -9.83 -5.78 19.26
C ALA A 100 -11.13 -4.98 18.99
N LYS A 101 -11.20 -4.26 17.86
CA LYS A 101 -12.39 -3.47 17.46
C LYS A 101 -13.45 -4.31 16.74
N MET A 102 -13.08 -5.48 16.19
CA MET A 102 -13.98 -6.32 15.41
C MET A 102 -15.26 -6.77 16.16
N PRO A 103 -15.21 -7.20 17.44
CA PRO A 103 -16.42 -7.63 18.16
C PRO A 103 -17.50 -6.55 18.22
N GLN A 104 -17.11 -5.32 18.57
CA GLN A 104 -18.03 -4.18 18.61
C GLN A 104 -18.60 -3.86 17.23
N MET A 105 -17.79 -3.96 16.17
CA MET A 105 -18.27 -3.78 14.79
C MET A 105 -19.27 -4.86 14.38
N ILE A 106 -19.05 -6.11 14.76
CA ILE A 106 -19.97 -7.23 14.49
C ILE A 106 -21.30 -7.02 15.19
N GLU A 107 -21.30 -6.60 16.45
CA GLU A 107 -22.52 -6.29 17.21
C GLU A 107 -23.31 -5.14 16.56
N ASN A 108 -22.62 -4.05 16.22
CA ASN A 108 -23.23 -2.90 15.55
C ASN A 108 -23.82 -3.31 14.19
N TRP A 109 -23.13 -4.15 13.42
CA TRP A 109 -23.64 -4.65 12.15
C TRP A 109 -24.87 -5.55 12.34
N ARG A 110 -24.85 -6.46 13.32
CA ARG A 110 -26.01 -7.32 13.64
C ARG A 110 -27.21 -6.48 14.03
N ARG A 111 -27.01 -5.45 14.85
CA ARG A 111 -28.08 -4.51 15.24
C ARG A 111 -28.65 -3.78 14.03
N GLN A 112 -27.80 -3.24 13.15
CA GLN A 112 -28.26 -2.59 11.92
C GLN A 112 -29.05 -3.55 11.02
N GLN A 113 -28.63 -4.81 10.91
CA GLN A 113 -29.35 -5.82 10.14
C GLN A 113 -30.71 -6.14 10.75
N GLN A 114 -30.83 -6.21 12.08
CA GLN A 114 -32.11 -6.37 12.77
C GLN A 114 -33.02 -5.17 12.55
N GLU A 115 -32.53 -3.95 12.79
CA GLU A 115 -33.28 -2.71 12.56
C GLU A 115 -33.78 -2.60 11.11
N ARG A 116 -32.96 -3.03 10.15
CA ARG A 116 -33.36 -3.05 8.74
C ARG A 116 -34.47 -4.07 8.48
N ARG A 117 -34.37 -5.27 9.05
CA ARG A 117 -35.42 -6.30 8.94
C ARG A 117 -36.74 -5.84 9.56
N GLU A 118 -36.67 -5.21 10.73
CA GLU A 118 -37.84 -4.65 11.42
C GLU A 118 -38.49 -3.53 10.60
N LYS A 119 -37.70 -2.62 10.02
CA LYS A 119 -38.21 -1.59 9.10
C LYS A 119 -38.85 -2.21 7.86
N GLU A 120 -38.23 -3.22 7.27
CA GLU A 120 -38.80 -3.94 6.11
C GLU A 120 -40.10 -4.66 6.47
N GLN A 121 -40.21 -5.24 7.67
CA GLN A 121 -41.44 -5.85 8.18
C GLN A 121 -42.52 -4.80 8.45
N ALA A 122 -42.19 -3.70 9.13
CA ALA A 122 -43.10 -2.60 9.41
C ALA A 122 -43.62 -1.95 8.11
N ASP A 123 -42.76 -1.81 7.09
CA ASP A 123 -43.16 -1.31 5.77
C ASP A 123 -44.06 -2.31 5.03
N LYS A 124 -43.81 -3.62 5.14
CA LYS A 124 -44.71 -4.65 4.59
C LYS A 124 -46.07 -4.61 5.27
N GLU A 125 -46.12 -4.57 6.60
CA GLU A 125 -47.37 -4.45 7.36
C GLU A 125 -48.10 -3.16 7.01
N ARG A 126 -47.39 -2.03 6.95
CA ARG A 126 -47.96 -0.75 6.56
C ARG A 126 -48.56 -0.79 5.16
N ARG A 127 -47.86 -1.40 4.20
CA ARG A 127 -48.37 -1.59 2.83
C ARG A 127 -49.60 -2.50 2.83
N ALA A 128 -49.59 -3.58 3.60
CA ALA A 128 -50.73 -4.49 3.74
C ALA A 128 -51.96 -3.78 4.33
N ARG A 129 -51.78 -2.92 5.35
CA ARG A 129 -52.86 -2.10 5.93
C ARG A 129 -53.45 -1.13 4.90
N LEU A 130 -52.62 -0.41 4.16
CA LEU A 130 -53.07 0.50 3.10
C LEU A 130 -53.80 -0.25 1.97
N GLN A 131 -53.35 -1.46 1.65
CA GLN A 131 -54.03 -2.32 0.67
C GLN A 131 -55.39 -2.79 1.18
N ALA A 132 -55.50 -3.19 2.46
CA ALA A 132 -56.77 -3.58 3.06
C ALA A 132 -57.77 -2.41 3.10
N GLU A 133 -57.35 -1.22 3.52
CA GLU A 133 -58.20 -0.01 3.52
C GLU A 133 -58.68 0.36 2.11
N ALA A 134 -57.81 0.19 1.10
CA ALA A 134 -58.20 0.41 -0.29
C ALA A 134 -59.21 -0.64 -0.78
N GLN A 135 -59.04 -1.91 -0.38
CA GLN A 135 -59.98 -2.99 -0.70
C GLN A 135 -61.35 -2.78 -0.04
N GLU A 136 -61.38 -2.36 1.23
CA GLU A 136 -62.62 -2.04 1.96
C GLU A 136 -63.41 -0.92 1.28
N ARG A 137 -62.73 0.12 0.79
CA ARG A 137 -63.38 1.24 0.07
C ARG A 137 -63.94 0.86 -1.29
N LEU A 138 -63.32 -0.11 -1.96
CA LEU A 138 -63.77 -0.58 -3.27
C LEU A 138 -64.83 -1.69 -3.16
N GLY A 139 -64.91 -2.38 -2.01
CA GLY A 139 -65.97 -3.35 -1.69
C GLY A 139 -65.89 -4.69 -2.45
N TYR A 140 -65.02 -4.83 -3.44
CA TYR A 140 -64.78 -6.06 -4.22
C TYR A 140 -63.32 -6.50 -4.12
N HIS A 141 -63.03 -7.78 -4.38
CA HIS A 141 -61.65 -8.27 -4.47
C HIS A 141 -61.04 -7.82 -5.81
N VAL A 142 -60.49 -6.60 -5.81
CA VAL A 142 -59.89 -5.95 -6.99
C VAL A 142 -58.42 -6.33 -7.11
N ASP A 143 -57.99 -6.69 -8.32
CA ASP A 143 -56.59 -7.02 -8.60
C ASP A 143 -55.66 -5.83 -8.29
N PRO A 144 -54.53 -6.05 -7.59
CA PRO A 144 -53.56 -5.00 -7.25
C PRO A 144 -52.94 -4.29 -8.46
N ARG A 145 -53.06 -4.86 -9.65
CA ARG A 145 -52.51 -4.33 -10.92
C ARG A 145 -53.46 -3.39 -11.65
N SER A 146 -54.72 -3.29 -11.23
CA SER A 146 -55.70 -2.42 -11.87
C SER A 146 -55.39 -0.93 -11.67
N ALA A 147 -55.65 -0.10 -12.69
CA ALA A 147 -55.34 1.33 -12.65
C ALA A 147 -56.11 2.08 -11.55
N ARG A 148 -57.40 1.77 -11.37
CA ARG A 148 -58.26 2.39 -10.33
C ARG A 148 -57.76 2.12 -8.91
N PHE A 149 -57.21 0.92 -8.66
CA PHE A 149 -56.63 0.57 -7.36
C PHE A 149 -55.33 1.31 -7.08
N GLN A 150 -54.47 1.47 -8.09
CA GLN A 150 -53.22 2.20 -7.98
C GLN A 150 -53.44 3.70 -7.71
N GLU A 151 -54.42 4.32 -8.38
CA GLU A 151 -54.81 5.71 -8.13
C GLU A 151 -55.31 5.91 -6.69
N LEU A 152 -56.20 5.02 -6.22
CA LEU A 152 -56.73 5.09 -4.86
C LEU A 152 -55.63 4.89 -3.79
N LEU A 153 -54.72 3.94 -4.00
CA LEU A 153 -53.56 3.74 -3.12
C LEU A 153 -52.66 4.97 -3.08
N GLN A 154 -52.39 5.60 -4.23
CA GLN A 154 -51.58 6.81 -4.29
C GLN A 154 -52.23 7.96 -3.52
N ASP A 155 -53.55 8.10 -3.59
CA ASP A 155 -54.27 9.15 -2.87
C ASP A 155 -54.31 8.91 -1.35
N LEU A 156 -54.48 7.66 -0.92
CA LEU A 156 -54.34 7.25 0.49
C LEU A 156 -52.91 7.50 1.01
N GLU A 157 -51.89 7.14 0.24
CA GLU A 157 -50.49 7.42 0.59
C GLU A 157 -50.22 8.92 0.70
N LYS A 158 -50.75 9.74 -0.22
CA LYS A 158 -50.63 11.20 -0.15
C LYS A 158 -51.29 11.75 1.12
N GLN A 159 -52.48 11.28 1.47
CA GLN A 159 -53.18 11.68 2.69
C GLN A 159 -52.39 11.29 3.96
N HIS A 160 -51.91 10.05 4.05
CA HIS A 160 -51.06 9.61 5.17
C HIS A 160 -49.75 10.38 5.26
N ARG A 161 -49.09 10.67 4.13
CA ARG A 161 -47.85 11.48 4.11
C ARG A 161 -48.10 12.91 4.58
N LYS A 162 -49.24 13.52 4.23
CA LYS A 162 -49.64 14.86 4.71
C LYS A 162 -49.86 14.86 6.23
N ARG A 163 -50.65 13.92 6.74
CA ARG A 163 -50.90 13.77 8.19
C ARG A 163 -49.61 13.58 9.00
N LEU A 164 -48.72 12.70 8.55
CA LEU A 164 -47.42 12.47 9.21
C LEU A 164 -46.52 13.71 9.18
N LYS A 165 -46.55 14.52 8.11
CA LYS A 165 -45.78 15.77 8.02
C LYS A 165 -46.34 16.81 9.00
N GLU A 166 -47.65 16.95 9.07
CA GLU A 166 -48.32 17.88 9.99
C GLU A 166 -48.08 17.51 11.45
N GLU A 167 -48.19 16.23 11.81
CA GLU A 167 -47.88 15.74 13.16
C GLU A 167 -46.41 15.96 13.53
N LYS A 168 -45.47 15.71 12.62
CA LYS A 168 -44.05 16.02 12.84
C LYS A 168 -43.82 17.51 13.03
N GLN A 169 -44.51 18.36 12.26
CA GLN A 169 -44.42 19.82 12.44
C GLN A 169 -45.01 20.27 13.77
N ARG A 170 -46.15 19.71 14.21
CA ARG A 170 -46.76 20.01 15.51
C ARG A 170 -45.83 19.61 16.67
N LYS A 171 -45.32 18.37 16.66
CA LYS A 171 -44.35 17.89 17.67
C LYS A 171 -43.07 18.73 17.70
N LYS A 172 -42.58 19.20 16.55
CA LYS A 172 -41.41 20.09 16.49
C LYS A 172 -41.71 21.47 17.09
N LYS A 173 -42.91 22.03 16.84
CA LYS A 173 -43.36 23.29 17.44
C LYS A 173 -43.55 23.16 18.95
N GLU A 174 -44.13 22.05 19.40
CA GLU A 174 -44.32 21.71 20.82
C GLU A 174 -42.99 21.51 21.54
N ALA A 175 -42.04 20.77 20.96
CA ALA A 175 -40.69 20.60 21.53
C ALA A 175 -39.92 21.93 21.60
N ARG A 176 -40.07 22.80 20.60
CA ARG A 176 -39.47 24.15 20.63
C ARG A 176 -40.13 25.04 21.69
N ALA A 177 -41.45 24.98 21.84
CA ALA A 177 -42.17 25.71 22.88
C ALA A 177 -41.80 25.20 24.28
N ALA A 178 -41.65 23.88 24.46
CA ALA A 178 -41.20 23.27 25.70
C ALA A 178 -39.75 23.61 26.04
N ALA A 179 -38.85 23.63 25.07
CA ALA A 179 -37.46 24.08 25.27
C ALA A 179 -37.38 25.58 25.64
N MET A 180 -38.22 26.43 25.04
CA MET A 180 -38.31 27.85 25.39
C MET A 180 -38.94 28.05 26.78
N ALA A 181 -39.94 27.24 27.16
CA ALA A 181 -40.52 27.27 28.50
C ALA A 181 -39.55 26.75 29.57
N ALA A 182 -38.75 25.72 29.27
CA ALA A 182 -37.70 25.22 30.17
C ALA A 182 -36.58 26.26 30.34
N ALA A 183 -36.17 26.93 29.25
CA ALA A 183 -35.19 28.01 29.30
C ALA A 183 -35.69 29.24 30.09
N VAL A 184 -37.01 29.55 30.03
CA VAL A 184 -37.61 30.63 30.83
C VAL A 184 -37.81 30.22 32.30
N ALA A 185 -37.95 28.93 32.61
CA ALA A 185 -38.10 28.43 33.97
C ALA A 185 -36.76 28.28 34.73
N GLU A 186 -35.63 28.10 34.02
CA GLU A 186 -34.28 28.14 34.62
C GLU A 186 -33.76 29.59 34.84
N ASP A 187 -34.49 30.61 34.36
CA ASP A 187 -34.10 32.03 34.44
C ASP A 187 -35.01 32.92 35.35
N PRO A 188 -35.30 32.51 36.61
CA PRO A 188 -35.67 33.48 37.64
C PRO A 188 -34.79 33.38 38.91
N ALA A 189 -33.47 33.25 38.78
CA ALA A 189 -32.55 33.28 39.93
C ALA A 189 -31.24 34.09 39.75
N ALA A 190 -31.03 34.79 38.62
CA ALA A 190 -29.76 35.48 38.34
C ALA A 190 -29.85 37.01 38.15
N SER A 191 -30.92 37.68 38.61
CA SER A 191 -31.06 39.15 38.45
C SER A 191 -31.40 39.93 39.73
N ALA A 192 -30.88 39.51 40.89
CA ALA A 192 -30.92 40.32 42.10
C ALA A 192 -29.56 40.39 42.80
N THR A 193 -28.63 41.16 42.22
CA THR A 193 -27.76 42.13 42.93
C THR A 193 -26.92 42.93 41.92
N PRO A 194 -27.17 44.24 41.77
CA PRO A 194 -26.10 45.18 41.51
C PRO A 194 -25.99 46.11 42.70
N SER A 195 -24.95 45.98 43.52
CA SER A 195 -24.58 47.06 44.45
C SER A 195 -23.13 47.02 44.87
N SER A 196 -22.48 48.15 44.57
CA SER A 196 -21.37 48.84 45.26
C SER A 196 -20.01 48.15 45.39
#